data_AF-A0A6V7LS91-F1
#
_entry.id   AF-A0A6V7LS91-F1
#
_cell.length_a   1.000
_cell.length_b   1.000
_cell.length_c   1.000
_cell.angle_alpha   90.00
_cell.angle_beta   90.00
_cell.angle_gamma   90.00
#
_symmetry.space_group_name_H-M   'P 1'
#
loop_
_entity.id
_entity.type
_entity.pdbx_description
1 polymer ?
#
loop_
_entity_poly.entity_id
_entity_poly.type
_entity_poly.pdbx_seq_one_letter_code
_entity_poly.pdbx_strand_id
1 'polypeptide(L)'
;TEATDITHHPTQRHIVAAGGGDGSLSVWDLRQSTYPVSQLLAHSQAIAEVKFHPDRPDNLFTCSVNGELWHWNDSQGTKLKLEGGDNHWLTNRGINGKMNISALCAPMHKPINSIDIDRSTLLFGCDNEAMYVVRNVAV
;
A
#
# COMPACT_ATOMS: atom_id res chain seq x y z
N THR A 1 -2.37 13.69 -12.58
CA THR A 1 -1.81 12.35 -12.75
C THR A 1 -2.94 11.39 -13.06
N GLU A 2 -2.72 10.39 -13.91
CA GLU A 2 -3.72 9.36 -14.18
C GLU A 2 -3.66 8.27 -13.10
N ALA A 3 -4.81 7.65 -12.79
CA ALA A 3 -4.84 6.50 -11.89
C ALA A 3 -4.37 5.27 -12.67
N THR A 4 -3.36 4.58 -12.15
CA THR A 4 -2.79 3.39 -12.77
C THR A 4 -3.36 2.10 -12.20
N ASP A 5 -3.74 2.12 -10.92
CA ASP A 5 -4.34 0.98 -10.24
C ASP A 5 -5.24 1.44 -9.07
N ILE A 6 -6.17 0.56 -8.67
CA ILE A 6 -7.16 0.80 -7.62
C ILE A 6 -7.46 -0.48 -6.84
N THR A 7 -7.44 -0.40 -5.51
CA THR A 7 -7.78 -1.53 -4.64
C THR A 7 -8.71 -1.12 -3.51
N HIS A 8 -9.60 -2.04 -3.13
CA HIS A 8 -10.49 -1.88 -1.99
C HIS A 8 -9.83 -2.38 -0.70
N HIS A 9 -10.15 -1.72 0.41
CA HIS A 9 -9.79 -2.24 1.72
C HIS A 9 -10.60 -3.50 2.04
N PRO A 10 -9.98 -4.57 2.56
CA PRO A 10 -10.60 -5.89 2.67
C PRO A 10 -11.79 -5.91 3.66
N THR A 11 -11.77 -5.08 4.69
CA THR A 11 -12.84 -5.03 5.72
C THR A 11 -13.71 -3.77 5.66
N GLN A 12 -13.30 -2.74 4.93
CA GLN A 12 -13.97 -1.43 4.93
C GLN A 12 -14.31 -1.02 3.50
N ARG A 13 -15.52 -1.36 3.04
CA ARG A 13 -15.92 -1.19 1.63
C ARG A 13 -15.94 0.25 1.11
N HIS A 14 -16.06 1.21 2.02
CA HIS A 14 -16.03 2.64 1.69
C HIS A 14 -14.60 3.16 1.49
N ILE A 15 -13.59 2.33 1.74
CA ILE A 15 -12.19 2.68 1.65
C ILE A 15 -11.56 2.12 0.38
N VAL A 16 -10.87 3.00 -0.34
CA VAL A 16 -10.14 2.68 -1.57
C VAL A 16 -8.75 3.29 -1.51
N ALA A 17 -7.75 2.56 -1.99
CA ALA A 17 -6.43 3.11 -2.32
C ALA A 17 -6.24 3.11 -3.83
N ALA A 18 -5.58 4.13 -4.36
CA ALA A 18 -5.31 4.27 -5.78
C ALA A 18 -3.87 4.76 -6.02
N GLY A 19 -3.19 4.11 -6.96
CA GLY A 19 -1.86 4.49 -7.42
C GLY A 19 -1.94 5.47 -8.59
N GLY A 20 -0.97 6.38 -8.67
CA GLY A 20 -0.86 7.41 -9.71
C GLY A 20 0.33 7.20 -10.63
N GLY A 21 0.21 7.69 -11.88
CA GLY A 21 1.27 7.69 -12.88
C GLY A 21 2.50 8.57 -12.54
N ASP A 22 2.38 9.41 -11.52
CA ASP A 22 3.45 10.25 -10.96
C ASP A 22 4.06 9.66 -9.68
N GLY A 23 3.71 8.42 -9.32
CA GLY A 23 4.18 7.76 -8.10
C GLY A 23 3.41 8.16 -6.84
N SER A 24 2.32 8.92 -6.97
CA SER A 24 1.45 9.22 -5.84
C SER A 24 0.60 8.01 -5.42
N LEU A 25 0.44 7.83 -4.12
CA LEU A 25 -0.51 6.91 -3.51
C LEU A 25 -1.61 7.76 -2.86
N SER A 26 -2.84 7.56 -3.30
CA SER A 26 -4.01 8.28 -2.81
C SER A 26 -5.01 7.34 -2.16
N VAL A 27 -5.75 7.87 -1.21
CA VAL A 27 -6.50 7.10 -0.22
C VAL A 27 -7.85 7.79 -0.05
N TRP A 28 -8.95 7.10 -0.35
CA TRP A 28 -10.27 7.68 -0.59
C TRP A 28 -11.36 7.06 0.29
N ASP A 29 -12.14 7.90 0.97
CA ASP A 29 -13.37 7.49 1.64
C ASP A 29 -14.54 7.83 0.71
N LEU A 30 -15.17 6.81 0.17
CA LEU A 30 -16.26 6.94 -0.79
C LEU A 30 -17.52 7.58 -0.18
N ARG A 31 -17.61 7.72 1.14
CA ARG A 31 -18.67 8.51 1.81
C ARG A 31 -18.42 10.00 1.68
N GLN A 32 -17.18 10.41 1.43
CA GLN A 32 -16.72 11.79 1.26
C GLN A 32 -15.87 11.90 -0.01
N SER A 33 -16.48 11.67 -1.17
CA SER A 33 -15.80 11.47 -2.46
C SER A 33 -15.26 12.73 -3.14
N THR A 34 -15.15 13.86 -2.44
CA THR A 34 -14.74 15.14 -3.06
C THR A 34 -13.22 15.27 -3.16
N TYR A 35 -12.49 14.73 -2.18
CA TYR A 35 -11.04 14.78 -2.11
C TYR A 35 -10.50 13.53 -1.40
N PRO A 36 -9.26 13.10 -1.70
CA PRO A 36 -8.66 11.98 -0.99
C PRO A 36 -8.46 12.34 0.48
N VAL A 37 -8.70 11.36 1.35
CA VAL A 37 -8.42 11.45 2.79
C VAL A 37 -6.93 11.55 3.06
N SER A 38 -6.11 10.92 2.20
CA SER A 38 -4.66 11.07 2.23
C SER A 38 -4.06 10.95 0.83
N GLN A 39 -2.95 11.64 0.63
CA GLN A 39 -2.15 11.57 -0.58
C GLN A 39 -0.68 11.65 -0.20
N LEU A 40 0.09 10.66 -0.66
CA LEU A 40 1.50 10.49 -0.33
C LEU A 40 2.29 10.33 -1.64
N LEU A 41 3.52 10.81 -1.66
CA LEU A 41 4.45 10.46 -2.72
C LEU A 41 5.13 9.14 -2.34
N ALA A 42 4.63 8.04 -2.92
CA ALA A 42 5.12 6.70 -2.65
C ALA A 42 6.37 6.40 -3.48
N HIS A 43 6.36 6.66 -4.77
CA HIS A 43 7.49 6.33 -5.63
C HIS A 43 7.93 7.53 -6.45
N SER A 44 9.14 7.46 -7.00
CA SER A 44 9.67 8.50 -7.91
C SER A 44 9.11 8.40 -9.33
N GLN A 45 8.40 7.31 -9.65
CA GLN A 45 7.75 7.06 -10.93
C GLN A 45 6.40 6.34 -10.71
N ALA A 46 5.65 6.11 -11.80
CA ALA A 46 4.34 5.49 -11.79
C ALA A 46 4.25 4.26 -10.88
N ILE A 47 3.19 4.20 -10.09
CA ILE A 47 2.82 2.99 -9.36
C ILE A 47 2.23 2.01 -10.38
N ALA A 48 2.67 0.76 -10.36
CA ALA A 48 2.16 -0.29 -11.25
C ALA A 48 1.01 -1.07 -10.60
N GLU A 49 1.14 -1.43 -9.32
CA GLU A 49 0.08 -2.11 -8.57
C GLU A 49 0.08 -1.66 -7.10
N VAL A 50 -1.12 -1.60 -6.51
CA VAL A 50 -1.41 -1.31 -5.11
C VAL A 50 -2.24 -2.46 -4.55
N LYS A 51 -1.80 -3.08 -3.45
CA LYS A 51 -2.46 -4.27 -2.91
C LYS A 51 -2.55 -4.26 -1.40
N PHE A 52 -3.77 -4.38 -0.87
CA PHE A 52 -3.97 -4.65 0.55
C PHE A 52 -3.70 -6.12 0.87
N HIS A 53 -3.22 -6.40 2.07
CA HIS A 53 -3.21 -7.77 2.57
C HIS A 53 -4.64 -8.24 2.84
N PRO A 54 -5.06 -9.43 2.36
CA PRO A 54 -6.45 -9.90 2.45
C PRO A 54 -6.94 -10.05 3.90
N ASP A 55 -6.11 -10.63 4.78
CA ASP A 55 -6.51 -10.92 6.18
C ASP A 55 -6.02 -9.89 7.21
N ARG A 56 -5.14 -8.95 6.81
CA ARG A 56 -4.44 -8.03 7.72
C ARG A 56 -4.51 -6.61 7.16
N PRO A 57 -5.68 -5.96 7.28
CA PRO A 57 -6.00 -4.71 6.58
C PRO A 57 -5.01 -3.55 6.79
N ASP A 58 -4.25 -3.56 7.88
CA ASP A 58 -3.27 -2.52 8.22
C ASP A 58 -1.99 -2.60 7.36
N ASN A 59 -1.90 -3.60 6.48
CA ASN A 59 -0.79 -3.81 5.57
C ASN A 59 -1.19 -3.51 4.13
N LEU A 60 -0.43 -2.63 3.50
CA LEU A 60 -0.55 -2.27 2.09
C LEU A 60 0.80 -2.45 1.39
N PHE A 61 0.77 -2.87 0.14
CA PHE A 61 1.94 -3.05 -0.71
C PHE A 61 1.80 -2.21 -1.96
N THR A 62 2.90 -1.62 -2.41
CA THR A 62 2.97 -0.88 -3.68
C THR A 62 4.21 -1.28 -4.44
N CYS A 63 4.08 -1.39 -5.77
CA CYS A 63 5.24 -1.57 -6.64
C CYS A 63 5.25 -0.51 -7.76
N SER A 64 6.43 -0.22 -8.30
CA SER A 64 6.59 0.85 -9.28
C SER A 64 7.41 0.42 -10.49
N VAL A 65 7.20 1.15 -11.58
CA VAL A 65 7.98 1.05 -12.82
C VAL A 65 9.47 1.37 -12.62
N ASN A 66 9.84 2.04 -11.52
CA ASN A 66 11.24 2.26 -11.15
C ASN A 66 11.94 1.02 -10.56
N GLY A 67 11.19 -0.08 -10.32
CA GLY A 67 11.71 -1.33 -9.78
C GLY A 67 11.76 -1.41 -8.26
N GLU A 68 10.97 -0.60 -7.57
CA GLU A 68 10.81 -0.64 -6.12
C GLU A 68 9.55 -1.39 -5.70
N LEU A 69 9.63 -2.10 -4.57
CA LEU A 69 8.51 -2.77 -3.90
C LEU A 69 8.50 -2.35 -2.44
N TRP A 70 7.44 -1.67 -2.01
CA TRP A 70 7.31 -1.11 -0.67
C TRP A 70 6.17 -1.77 0.10
N HIS A 71 6.37 -1.89 1.41
CA HIS A 71 5.42 -2.34 2.38
C HIS A 71 5.12 -1.20 3.36
N TRP A 72 3.84 -0.90 3.47
CA TRP A 72 3.25 0.12 4.33
C TRP A 72 2.51 -0.60 5.46
N ASN A 73 2.93 -0.35 6.69
CA ASN A 73 2.35 -0.95 7.88
C ASN A 73 2.15 0.12 8.95
N ASP A 74 0.93 0.23 9.48
CA ASP A 74 0.70 1.01 10.69
C ASP A 74 1.11 0.20 11.93
N SER A 75 2.42 0.15 12.19
CA SER A 75 2.97 -0.61 13.31
C SER A 75 2.80 0.15 14.63
N GLN A 76 1.56 0.34 15.07
CA GLN A 76 1.23 0.48 16.48
C GLN A 76 0.24 -0.63 16.84
N GLY A 77 0.78 -1.76 17.29
CA GLY A 77 0.03 -2.79 18.01
C GLY A 77 -0.47 -2.31 19.38
N THR A 78 -0.86 -1.04 19.54
CA THR A 78 -1.60 -0.63 20.73
C THR A 78 -2.98 -1.25 20.64
N LYS A 79 -3.17 -2.26 21.50
CA LYS A 79 -4.46 -2.74 22.02
C LYS A 79 -5.30 -1.64 22.68
N LEU A 80 -5.32 -0.42 22.14
CA LEU A 80 -6.29 0.59 22.47
C LEU A 80 -7.35 0.51 21.37
N LYS A 81 -8.21 -0.49 21.54
CA LYS A 81 -9.55 -0.50 20.99
C LYS A 81 -10.26 0.73 21.58
N LEU A 82 -10.08 1.88 20.96
CA LEU A 82 -10.89 3.05 21.28
C LEU A 82 -12.28 2.78 20.73
N GLU A 83 -13.24 2.69 21.65
CA GLU A 83 -14.64 2.66 21.29
C GLU A 83 -14.96 3.91 20.47
N GLY A 84 -15.47 3.70 19.26
CA GLY A 84 -16.01 4.75 18.41
C GLY A 84 -15.15 5.09 17.20
N GLY A 85 -15.46 4.44 16.07
CA GLY A 85 -15.50 5.07 14.73
C GLY A 85 -14.23 5.59 14.06
N ASP A 86 -13.11 5.77 14.76
CA ASP A 86 -11.92 6.43 14.19
C ASP A 86 -10.93 5.41 13.61
N ASN A 87 -10.98 5.27 12.28
CA ASN A 87 -10.05 4.47 11.50
C ASN A 87 -8.85 5.35 11.08
N HIS A 88 -7.64 5.01 11.54
CA HIS A 88 -6.37 5.74 11.30
C HIS A 88 -5.68 5.36 9.96
N TRP A 89 -6.44 5.06 8.92
CA TRP A 89 -5.87 4.63 7.64
C TRP A 89 -5.28 5.86 6.90
N LEU A 90 -3.95 5.95 6.88
CA LEU A 90 -3.10 6.94 6.17
C LEU A 90 -3.44 8.43 6.41
N THR A 91 -4.37 8.76 7.30
CA THR A 91 -4.65 10.16 7.68
C THR A 91 -3.43 10.75 8.37
N ASN A 92 -2.97 11.90 7.88
CA ASN A 92 -1.95 12.73 8.52
C ASN A 92 -2.48 13.44 9.79
N ARG A 93 -3.34 12.77 10.59
CA ARG A 93 -3.82 13.23 11.89
C ARG A 93 -3.14 12.40 12.98
N GLY A 94 -2.18 13.01 13.67
CA GLY A 94 -1.51 12.44 14.84
C GLY A 94 -2.52 11.96 15.89
N ILE A 95 -2.18 10.95 16.69
CA ILE A 95 -1.25 11.06 17.82
C ILE A 95 -0.47 9.72 17.95
N ASN A 96 0.85 9.78 17.85
CA ASN A 96 1.85 8.73 18.18
C ASN A 96 2.07 7.53 17.22
N GLY A 97 1.26 7.32 16.18
CA GLY A 97 1.49 6.28 15.17
C GLY A 97 2.30 6.79 13.98
N LYS A 98 3.55 6.34 13.83
CA LYS A 98 4.34 6.60 12.61
C LYS A 98 4.10 5.44 11.66
N MET A 99 3.45 5.71 10.52
CA MET A 99 3.37 4.76 9.41
C MET A 99 4.77 4.24 9.09
N ASN A 100 4.95 2.92 9.15
CA ASN A 100 6.20 2.26 8.81
C ASN A 100 6.20 1.95 7.32
N ILE A 101 7.26 2.37 6.64
CA ILE A 101 7.46 2.16 5.22
C ILE A 101 8.79 1.44 5.07
N SER A 102 8.76 0.24 4.49
CA SER A 102 9.96 -0.57 4.29
C SER A 102 10.03 -1.11 2.86
N ALA A 103 11.22 -1.14 2.29
CA ALA A 103 11.46 -1.80 1.01
C ALA A 103 11.56 -3.32 1.24
N LEU A 104 10.87 -4.12 0.42
CA LEU A 104 10.86 -5.59 0.55
C LEU A 104 11.92 -6.27 -0.31
N CYS A 105 12.56 -5.55 -1.23
CA CYS A 105 13.66 -6.03 -2.05
C CYS A 105 14.66 -4.91 -2.36
N ALA A 106 15.84 -5.29 -2.83
CA ALA A 106 16.74 -4.34 -3.45
C ALA A 106 16.09 -3.74 -4.72
N PRO A 107 16.42 -2.49 -5.10
CA PRO A 107 15.89 -1.90 -6.33
C PRO A 107 16.23 -2.78 -7.55
N MET A 108 15.20 -3.20 -8.27
CA MET A 108 15.35 -4.05 -9.45
C MET A 108 15.83 -3.25 -10.68
N HIS A 109 15.72 -1.91 -10.64
CA HIS A 109 16.02 -0.99 -11.75
C HIS A 109 15.32 -1.34 -13.08
N LYS A 110 14.25 -2.14 -12.98
CA LYS A 110 13.35 -2.62 -14.02
C LYS A 110 11.95 -2.62 -13.43
N PRO A 111 10.90 -2.32 -14.21
CA PRO A 111 9.53 -2.31 -13.71
C PRO A 111 9.16 -3.57 -12.94
N ILE A 112 8.55 -3.38 -11.77
CA ILE A 112 7.79 -4.42 -11.08
C ILE A 112 6.33 -4.16 -11.43
N ASN A 113 5.72 -5.08 -12.18
CA ASN A 113 4.42 -4.84 -12.82
C ASN A 113 3.25 -5.45 -12.06
N SER A 114 3.51 -6.48 -11.24
CA SER A 114 2.45 -7.14 -10.49
C SER A 114 2.94 -7.73 -9.17
N ILE A 115 2.04 -7.79 -8.19
CA ILE A 115 2.26 -8.29 -6.84
C ILE A 115 1.11 -9.19 -6.40
N ASP A 116 1.42 -10.24 -5.64
CA ASP A 116 0.43 -11.04 -4.93
C ASP A 116 0.93 -11.44 -3.56
N ILE A 117 0.02 -11.56 -2.59
CA ILE A 117 0.37 -11.85 -1.19
C ILE A 117 -0.57 -12.89 -0.62
N ASP A 118 0.01 -13.98 -0.13
CA ASP A 118 -0.69 -14.99 0.68
C ASP A 118 0.01 -15.13 2.03
N ARG A 119 -0.72 -14.83 3.11
CA ARG A 119 -0.32 -14.90 4.53
C ARG A 119 0.92 -14.10 4.93
N SER A 120 2.09 -14.49 4.45
CA SER A 120 3.40 -13.86 4.71
C SER A 120 4.38 -14.10 3.56
N THR A 121 3.88 -14.62 2.43
CA THR A 121 4.66 -14.88 1.23
C THR A 121 4.14 -13.98 0.13
N LEU A 122 4.99 -13.06 -0.34
CA LEU A 122 4.71 -12.14 -1.43
C LEU A 122 5.39 -12.62 -2.70
N LEU A 123 4.64 -12.64 -3.79
CA LEU A 123 5.11 -12.89 -5.16
C LEU A 123 5.11 -11.58 -5.93
N PHE A 124 6.10 -11.35 -6.78
CA PHE A 124 6.06 -10.23 -7.71
C PHE A 124 6.74 -10.54 -9.05
N GLY A 125 6.22 -9.96 -10.12
CA GLY A 125 6.75 -10.10 -11.48
C GLY A 125 7.52 -8.86 -11.91
N CYS A 126 8.66 -9.05 -12.58
CA CYS A 126 9.53 -7.97 -13.05
C CYS A 126 9.86 -8.12 -14.55
N ASP A 127 10.13 -7.00 -15.22
CA ASP A 127 10.48 -6.91 -16.65
C ASP A 127 11.79 -7.63 -17.04
N ASN A 128 12.54 -8.15 -16.08
CA ASN A 128 13.72 -8.97 -16.35
C ASN A 128 13.38 -10.46 -16.56
N GLU A 129 12.14 -10.75 -16.97
CA GLU A 129 11.62 -12.08 -17.29
C GLU A 129 11.60 -13.04 -16.09
N ALA A 130 11.66 -12.51 -14.87
CA ALA A 130 11.68 -13.30 -13.64
C ALA A 130 10.50 -12.97 -12.71
N MET A 131 10.07 -14.01 -11.98
CA MET A 131 9.20 -13.89 -10.82
C MET A 131 10.01 -14.08 -9.55
N TYR A 132 9.69 -13.29 -8.54
CA TYR A 132 10.39 -13.27 -7.26
C TYR A 132 9.45 -13.64 -6.13
N VAL A 133 10.00 -14.25 -5.08
CA VAL A 133 9.28 -14.64 -3.87
C VAL A 133 9.96 -14.00 -2.67
N VAL A 134 9.23 -13.19 -1.92
CA VAL A 134 9.63 -12.67 -0.60
C VAL A 134 8.89 -13.47 0.46
N ARG A 135 9.64 -14.20 1.29
CA ARG A 135 9.06 -15.01 2.38
C ARG A 135 9.17 -14.27 3.70
N ASN A 136 8.28 -14.62 4.64
CA ASN A 136 8.26 -14.08 5.99
C ASN A 136 8.11 -12.55 6.04
N VAL A 137 7.27 -12.00 5.15
CA VAL A 137 6.87 -10.58 5.22
C VAL A 137 6.20 -10.33 6.57
N ALA A 138 6.62 -9.27 7.26
CA ALA A 138 6.17 -8.94 8.61
C ALA A 138 4.82 -8.22 8.59
N VAL A 139 3.74 -8.98 8.40
CA VAL A 139 2.35 -8.50 8.32
C VAL A 139 1.54 -8.70 9.59
#